data_AF-A0A9E4D201-F1
#
_entry.id   AF-A0A9E4D201-F1
#
_cell.length_a   1.000
_cell.length_b   1.000
_cell.length_c   1.000
_cell.angle_alpha   90.00
_cell.angle_beta   90.00
_cell.angle_gamma   90.00
#
_symmetry.space_group_name_H-M   'P 1'
#
loop_
_entity.id
_entity.type
_entity.pdbx_description
1 polymer ?
#
loop_
_entity_poly.entity_id
_entity_poly.type
_entity_poly.pdbx_seq_one_letter_code
_entity_poly.pdbx_strand_id
1 'polypeptide(L)'
;MSAIPKPAHRLCGRPMVSFAIDALARVGLDKAVVVVGHGADRVRSAVIDHAPAAAEVVFAVQERQNGTGDAAAVGLSAFSVSEIDDDDADVVILPGDTPLVTSETLAEMIELHRSSGAGATVLTAHM
;
A
#
# COMPACT_ATOMS: atom_id res chain seq x y z
N MET A 1 11.32 19.04 -11.60
CA MET A 1 10.53 17.88 -11.12
C MET A 1 9.39 17.67 -12.10
N SER A 2 9.07 16.42 -12.44
CA SER A 2 7.89 16.09 -13.25
C SER A 2 6.62 16.58 -12.54
N ALA A 3 5.63 17.04 -13.30
CA ALA A 3 4.34 17.48 -12.74
C ALA A 3 3.50 16.30 -12.22
N ILE A 4 3.80 15.07 -12.65
CA ILE A 4 3.08 13.87 -12.24
C ILE A 4 3.68 13.38 -10.91
N PRO A 5 2.89 13.05 -9.87
CA PRO A 5 3.43 12.43 -8.66
C PRO A 5 4.15 11.11 -8.97
N LYS A 6 5.21 10.77 -8.20
CA LYS A 6 6.00 9.55 -8.46
C LYS A 6 5.14 8.27 -8.51
N PRO A 7 4.21 8.00 -7.57
CA PRO A 7 3.33 6.82 -7.63
C PRO A 7 2.42 6.77 -8.88
N ALA A 8 2.08 7.93 -9.44
CA ALA A 8 1.23 8.06 -10.62
C ALA A 8 2.01 8.02 -11.95
N HIS A 9 3.34 8.02 -11.91
CA HIS A 9 4.13 7.86 -13.13
C HIS A 9 3.89 6.48 -13.73
N ARG A 10 3.83 6.43 -15.07
CA ARG A 10 3.57 5.19 -15.79
C ARG A 10 4.86 4.40 -16.02
N LEU A 11 4.83 3.12 -15.69
CA LEU A 11 5.78 2.10 -16.11
C LEU A 11 5.02 1.07 -16.96
N CYS A 12 5.55 0.74 -18.14
CA CYS A 12 4.89 -0.20 -19.06
C CYS A 12 3.41 0.15 -19.33
N GLY A 13 3.08 1.45 -19.40
CA GLY A 13 1.73 1.95 -19.65
C GLY A 13 0.81 2.05 -18.43
N ARG A 14 1.22 1.58 -17.24
CA ARG A 14 0.41 1.57 -16.01
C ARG A 14 1.05 2.38 -14.87
N PRO A 15 0.30 3.05 -13.99
CA PRO A 15 0.86 3.77 -12.84
C PRO A 15 1.66 2.86 -11.91
N MET A 16 2.80 3.32 -11.36
CA MET A 16 3.65 2.55 -10.45
C MET A 16 2.85 1.94 -9.28
N VAL A 17 1.98 2.73 -8.65
CA VAL A 17 1.17 2.29 -7.51
C VAL A 17 0.24 1.11 -7.84
N SER A 18 -0.22 1.00 -9.09
CA SER A 18 -1.13 -0.09 -9.49
C SER A 18 -0.45 -1.47 -9.43
N PHE A 19 0.87 -1.54 -9.64
CA PHE A 19 1.61 -2.80 -9.51
C PHE A 19 1.66 -3.28 -8.06
N ALA A 20 1.84 -2.37 -7.10
CA ALA A 20 1.83 -2.73 -5.68
C ALA A 20 0.43 -3.20 -5.23
N ILE A 21 -0.63 -2.52 -5.67
CA ILE A 21 -2.02 -2.92 -5.37
C ILE A 21 -2.33 -4.30 -5.99
N ASP A 22 -1.90 -4.56 -7.22
CA ASP A 22 -2.06 -5.88 -7.86
C ASP A 22 -1.35 -6.99 -7.08
N ALA A 23 -0.12 -6.74 -6.60
CA ALA A 23 0.65 -7.70 -5.83
C ALA A 23 -0.05 -8.03 -4.50
N LEU A 24 -0.58 -7.01 -3.82
CA LEU A 24 -1.38 -7.17 -2.60
C LEU A 24 -2.69 -7.92 -2.85
N ALA A 25 -3.41 -7.58 -3.92
CA ALA A 25 -4.67 -8.25 -4.28
C ALA A 25 -4.50 -9.76 -4.49
N ARG A 26 -3.34 -10.20 -4.97
CA ARG A 26 -3.02 -11.62 -5.19
C ARG A 26 -2.72 -12.41 -3.90
N VAL A 27 -2.43 -11.73 -2.80
CA VAL A 27 -2.14 -12.36 -1.49
C VAL A 27 -3.30 -12.26 -0.51
N GLY A 28 -4.51 -11.92 -0.99
CA GLY A 28 -5.71 -11.87 -0.16
C GLY A 28 -5.93 -10.52 0.54
N LEU A 29 -5.61 -9.42 -0.13
CA LEU A 29 -5.94 -8.07 0.36
C LEU A 29 -7.45 -7.88 0.50
N ASP A 30 -7.93 -7.66 1.73
CA ASP A 30 -9.32 -7.27 1.99
C ASP A 30 -9.57 -5.80 1.60
N LYS A 31 -8.66 -4.90 2.01
CA LYS A 31 -8.80 -3.45 1.82
C LYS A 31 -7.45 -2.75 1.68
N ALA A 32 -7.30 -1.94 0.64
CA ALA A 32 -6.15 -1.07 0.45
C ALA A 32 -6.49 0.39 0.82
N VAL A 33 -5.69 0.95 1.74
CA VAL A 33 -5.70 2.39 2.03
C VAL A 33 -4.53 3.05 1.31
N VAL A 34 -4.82 3.90 0.32
CA VAL A 34 -3.81 4.71 -0.36
C VAL A 34 -3.70 6.05 0.32
N VAL A 35 -2.59 6.27 1.04
CA VAL A 35 -2.30 7.54 1.70
C VAL A 35 -1.76 8.53 0.65
N VAL A 36 -2.46 9.65 0.49
CA VAL A 36 -2.15 10.68 -0.50
C VAL A 36 -1.88 12.02 0.19
N GLY A 37 -1.02 12.84 -0.41
CA GLY A 37 -0.75 14.21 0.04
C GLY A 37 -0.71 15.15 -1.15
N HIS A 38 0.42 15.82 -1.37
CA HIS A 38 0.60 16.66 -2.56
C HIS A 38 0.33 15.90 -3.87
N GLY A 39 -0.54 16.46 -4.73
CA GLY A 39 -0.94 15.83 -6.00
C GLY A 39 -1.94 14.68 -5.85
N ALA A 40 -2.65 14.60 -4.72
CA ALA A 40 -3.65 13.57 -4.40
C ALA A 40 -4.60 13.25 -5.55
N ASP A 41 -5.18 14.26 -6.21
CA ASP A 41 -6.15 14.03 -7.30
C ASP A 41 -5.58 13.18 -8.44
N ARG A 42 -4.30 13.39 -8.78
CA ARG A 42 -3.64 12.63 -9.85
C ARG A 42 -3.38 11.20 -9.44
N VAL A 43 -2.96 10.99 -8.18
CA VAL A 43 -2.76 9.62 -7.65
C VAL A 43 -4.11 8.91 -7.55
N ARG A 44 -5.15 9.59 -7.06
CA ARG A 44 -6.50 9.05 -6.94
C ARG A 44 -7.06 8.62 -8.29
N SER A 45 -7.01 9.49 -9.31
CA SER A 45 -7.43 9.14 -10.67
C SER A 45 -6.64 7.92 -11.18
N ALA A 46 -5.31 7.95 -11.05
CA ALA A 46 -4.46 6.86 -11.52
C ALA A 46 -4.77 5.52 -10.84
N VAL A 47 -5.10 5.53 -9.55
CA VAL A 47 -5.49 4.32 -8.81
C VAL A 47 -6.88 3.86 -9.23
N ILE A 48 -7.88 4.74 -9.27
CA ILE A 48 -9.26 4.37 -9.66
C ILE A 48 -9.30 3.78 -11.08
N ASP A 49 -8.53 4.35 -12.02
CA ASP A 49 -8.50 3.90 -13.41
C ASP A 49 -7.81 2.54 -13.61
N HIS A 50 -7.01 2.08 -12.64
CA HIS A 50 -6.10 0.94 -12.81
C HIS A 50 -6.11 -0.10 -11.68
N ALA A 51 -6.84 0.14 -10.59
CA ALA A 51 -6.95 -0.81 -9.49
C ALA A 51 -7.74 -2.06 -9.94
N PRO A 52 -7.36 -3.25 -9.44
CA PRO A 52 -8.11 -4.47 -9.72
C PRO A 52 -9.50 -4.39 -9.09
N ALA A 53 -10.52 -4.83 -9.83
CA ALA A 53 -11.92 -4.78 -9.38
C ALA A 53 -12.20 -5.57 -8.08
N ALA A 54 -11.32 -6.51 -7.74
CA ALA A 54 -11.42 -7.32 -6.53
C ALA A 54 -10.87 -6.61 -5.27
N ALA A 55 -10.14 -5.50 -5.41
CA ALA A 55 -9.61 -4.76 -4.27
C ALA A 55 -10.54 -3.61 -3.87
N GLU A 56 -10.98 -3.59 -2.61
CA GLU A 56 -11.57 -2.38 -2.04
C GLU A 56 -10.46 -1.36 -1.83
N VAL A 57 -10.55 -0.21 -2.50
CA VAL A 57 -9.55 0.86 -2.38
C VAL A 57 -10.17 2.11 -1.79
N VAL A 58 -9.61 2.59 -0.69
CA VAL A 58 -9.95 3.85 -0.05
C VAL A 58 -8.74 4.78 -0.02
N PHE A 59 -9.01 6.07 0.16
CA PHE A 59 -7.96 7.11 0.18
C PHE A 59 -7.98 7.83 1.52
N ALA A 60 -6.80 8.00 2.11
CA ALA A 60 -6.60 8.82 3.30
C ALA A 60 -5.68 9.99 2.96
N VAL A 61 -6.00 11.20 3.44
CA VAL A 61 -5.23 12.41 3.11
C VAL A 61 -4.27 12.75 4.24
N GLN A 62 -2.97 12.72 3.95
CA GLN A 62 -1.95 13.28 4.81
C GLN A 62 -1.78 14.77 4.51
N GLU A 63 -2.47 15.62 5.28
CA GLU A 63 -2.48 17.08 5.09
C GLU A 63 -1.09 17.73 5.19
N ARG A 64 -0.23 17.20 6.07
CA ARG A 64 1.14 17.67 6.28
C ARG A 64 2.11 16.50 6.18
N GLN A 65 3.15 16.63 5.36
CA GLN A 65 4.14 15.57 5.11
C GLN A 65 5.12 15.43 6.28
N ASN A 66 4.64 14.95 7.43
CA ASN A 66 5.41 14.80 8.67
C ASN A 66 6.23 13.50 8.73
N GLY A 67 6.41 12.82 7.61
CA GLY A 67 7.15 11.55 7.50
C GLY A 67 6.26 10.32 7.34
N THR A 68 6.89 9.16 7.22
CA THR A 68 6.24 7.88 6.91
C THR A 68 5.47 7.29 8.09
N GLY A 69 5.91 7.53 9.34
CA GLY A 69 5.16 7.10 10.53
C GLY A 69 3.81 7.82 10.65
N ASP A 70 3.79 9.13 10.39
CA ASP A 70 2.55 9.92 10.33
C ASP A 70 1.64 9.45 9.19
N ALA A 71 2.22 9.14 8.01
CA ALA A 71 1.47 8.58 6.90
C ALA A 71 0.83 7.21 7.25
N ALA A 72 1.57 6.34 7.94
CA ALA A 72 1.04 5.06 8.42
C ALA A 72 -0.12 5.25 9.41
N ALA A 73 0.01 6.18 10.36
CA ALA A 73 -1.07 6.49 11.31
C ALA A 73 -2.33 7.05 10.61
N VAL A 74 -2.15 7.94 9.62
CA VAL A 74 -3.24 8.44 8.78
C VAL A 74 -3.92 7.30 8.02
N GLY A 75 -3.13 6.38 7.44
CA GLY A 75 -3.68 5.19 6.78
C GLY A 75 -4.48 4.29 7.72
N LEU A 76 -3.95 4.02 8.92
CA LEU A 76 -4.62 3.20 9.95
C LEU A 76 -5.98 3.78 10.36
N SER A 77 -6.12 5.11 10.42
CA SER A 77 -7.39 5.76 10.76
C SER A 77 -8.53 5.53 9.75
N ALA A 78 -8.24 4.99 8.56
CA ALA A 78 -9.24 4.65 7.55
C ALA A 78 -9.84 3.25 7.72
N PHE A 79 -9.32 2.46 8.67
CA PHE A 79 -9.92 1.20 9.10
C PHE A 79 -10.80 1.43 10.33
N SER A 80 -11.86 0.65 10.45
CA SER A 80 -12.67 0.59 11.66
C SER A 80 -11.92 -0.15 12.77
N VAL A 81 -12.33 0.09 14.02
CA VAL A 81 -11.78 -0.61 15.19
C VAL A 81 -11.93 -2.13 15.04
N SER A 82 -13.07 -2.61 14.52
CA SER A 82 -13.29 -4.04 14.29
C SER A 82 -12.42 -4.64 13.19
N GLU A 83 -11.93 -3.84 12.23
CA GLU A 83 -10.98 -4.32 11.21
C GLU A 83 -9.55 -4.44 11.76
N ILE A 84 -9.20 -3.70 12.81
CA ILE A 84 -7.84 -3.67 13.40
C ILE A 84 -7.73 -4.55 14.65
N ASP A 85 -8.78 -4.60 15.48
CA ASP A 85 -8.79 -5.38 16.74
C ASP A 85 -9.09 -6.88 16.52
N ASP A 86 -9.05 -7.37 15.28
CA ASP A 86 -9.10 -8.80 14.97
C ASP A 86 -7.71 -9.40 15.20
N ASP A 87 -7.61 -10.43 16.05
CA ASP A 87 -6.34 -11.10 16.38
C ASP A 87 -5.66 -11.70 15.13
N ASP A 88 -6.41 -11.91 14.05
CA ASP A 88 -5.92 -12.42 12.77
C ASP A 88 -5.64 -11.32 11.71
N ALA A 89 -5.75 -10.03 12.06
CA ALA A 89 -5.52 -8.92 11.13
C ALA A 89 -4.04 -8.53 11.02
N ASP A 90 -3.50 -8.59 9.80
CA ASP A 90 -2.17 -8.08 9.47
C ASP A 90 -2.23 -6.76 8.69
N VAL A 91 -1.39 -5.80 9.06
CA VAL A 91 -1.23 -4.55 8.31
C VAL A 91 0.09 -4.55 7.53
N VAL A 92 -0.02 -4.60 6.20
CA VAL A 92 1.15 -4.49 5.30
C VAL A 92 1.29 -3.05 4.82
N ILE A 93 2.46 -2.45 5.07
CA ILE A 93 2.78 -1.08 4.65
C ILE A 93 3.81 -1.12 3.53
N LEU A 94 3.47 -0.54 2.36
CA LEU A 94 4.35 -0.42 1.21
C LEU A 94 4.46 1.05 0.76
N PRO A 95 5.66 1.52 0.36
CA PRO A 95 5.78 2.78 -0.36
C PRO A 95 5.02 2.71 -1.70
N GLY A 96 4.36 3.79 -2.11
CA GLY A 96 3.57 3.82 -3.36
C GLY A 96 4.41 3.77 -4.66
N ASP A 97 5.73 3.66 -4.55
CA ASP A 97 6.70 3.69 -5.64
C ASP A 97 7.58 2.43 -5.70
N THR A 98 7.08 1.29 -5.20
CA THR A 98 7.72 -0.04 -5.26
C THR A 98 7.06 -0.98 -6.29
N PRO A 99 7.08 -0.65 -7.60
CA PRO A 99 6.34 -1.39 -8.62
C PRO A 99 6.86 -2.81 -8.89
N LEU A 100 8.02 -3.17 -8.34
CA LEU A 100 8.68 -4.46 -8.57
C LEU A 100 8.50 -5.44 -7.41
N VAL A 101 7.78 -5.05 -6.34
CA VAL A 101 7.41 -6.00 -5.29
C VAL A 101 6.46 -7.04 -5.88
N THR A 102 6.73 -8.32 -5.64
CA THR A 102 5.93 -9.40 -6.20
C THR A 102 4.99 -9.99 -5.15
N SER A 103 3.91 -10.63 -5.61
CA SER A 103 3.00 -11.36 -4.72
C SER A 103 3.71 -12.47 -3.96
N GLU A 104 4.69 -13.12 -4.58
CA GLU A 104 5.49 -14.18 -3.96
C GLU A 104 6.30 -13.64 -2.78
N THR A 105 7.00 -12.51 -2.96
CA THR A 105 7.77 -11.88 -1.88
C THR A 105 6.85 -11.42 -0.73
N LEU A 106 5.66 -10.87 -1.05
CA LEU A 106 4.70 -10.47 -0.03
C LEU A 106 4.15 -11.68 0.73
N ALA A 107 3.80 -12.76 0.03
CA ALA A 107 3.30 -13.98 0.66
C ALA A 107 4.34 -14.60 1.60
N GLU A 108 5.61 -14.67 1.18
CA GLU A 108 6.71 -15.16 2.03
C GLU A 108 6.91 -14.27 3.27
N MET A 109 6.84 -12.94 3.12
CA MET A 109 6.96 -12.01 4.24
C MET A 109 5.81 -12.16 5.25
N ILE A 110 4.58 -12.29 4.76
CA ILE A 110 3.38 -12.47 5.61
C ILE A 110 3.45 -13.81 6.35
N GLU A 111 3.81 -14.89 5.66
CA GLU A 111 3.97 -16.20 6.29
C GLU A 111 5.07 -16.20 7.35
N LEU A 112 6.20 -15.54 7.07
CA LEU A 112 7.27 -15.36 8.05
C LEU A 112 6.79 -14.55 9.26
N HIS A 113 6.03 -13.48 9.05
CA HIS A 113 5.47 -12.67 10.14
C HIS A 113 4.59 -13.50 11.06
N ARG A 114 3.62 -14.22 10.49
CA ARG A 114 2.68 -15.08 11.24
C ARG A 114 3.38 -16.22 11.96
N SER A 115 4.24 -16.96 11.26
CA SER A 115 4.91 -18.15 11.82
C SER A 115 5.95 -17.82 12.90
N SER A 116 6.53 -16.62 12.87
CA SER A 116 7.50 -16.18 13.89
C SER A 116 6.85 -15.55 15.13
N GLY A 117 5.57 -15.18 15.07
CA GLY A 117 4.92 -14.41 16.13
C GLY A 117 5.57 -13.05 16.38
N ALA A 118 6.21 -12.46 15.35
CA ALA A 118 6.89 -11.18 15.47
C ALA A 118 5.90 -10.02 15.59
N GLY A 119 6.18 -9.03 16.44
CA GLY A 119 5.37 -7.81 16.49
C GLY A 119 5.51 -6.91 15.25
N ALA A 120 6.58 -7.09 14.47
CA ALA A 120 6.78 -6.44 13.18
C ALA A 120 7.80 -7.23 12.35
N THR A 121 7.58 -7.30 11.04
CA THR A 121 8.52 -7.88 10.07
C THR A 121 8.92 -6.80 9.05
N VAL A 122 10.20 -6.72 8.70
CA VAL A 122 10.72 -5.74 7.74
C VAL A 122 11.43 -6.46 6.60
N LEU A 123 10.96 -6.24 5.37
CA LEU A 123 11.61 -6.75 4.17
C LEU A 123 12.89 -5.96 3.88
N THR A 124 14.00 -6.67 3.68
CA THR A 124 15.29 -6.09 3.29
C THR A 124 15.77 -6.68 1.97
N ALA A 125 16.75 -6.03 1.35
CA ALA A 125 17.39 -6.51 0.13
C ALA A 125 18.90 -6.29 0.23
N HIS A 126 19.65 -7.11 -0.49
CA HIS A 126 21.09 -6.96 -0.65
C HIS A 126 21.38 -6.50 -2.08
N MET A 127 22.37 -5.61 -2.21
CA MET A 127 22.90 -5.15 -3.49
C MET A 127 24.19 -5.89 -3.83
#